data_AF-T0CA65-F1
#
_entry.id   AF-T0CA65-F1
#
_cell.length_a   1.000
_cell.length_b   1.000
_cell.length_c   1.000
_cell.angle_alpha   90.00
_cell.angle_beta   90.00
_cell.angle_gamma   90.00
#
_symmetry.space_group_name_H-M   'P 1'
#
loop_
_entity.id
_entity.type
_entity.pdbx_description
1 polymer ?
#
loop_
_entity_poly.entity_id
_entity_poly.type
_entity_poly.pdbx_seq_one_letter_code
_entity_poly.pdbx_strand_id
1 'polypeptide(L)'
;MQKSFIKCLLFISLSIQAYALSEYAASFETVNSAKCSTKVPSNWQITQFARPYLNTKIDEAYSLLVKSYVYRGLKKKAEFKSKIAAANKCQSKSCKLKELFESDELIEKSIYLLFKYGLNTSPYANKDAALLDLEQMDAIIKGVNLLPAHLPKLWVSKRLVRHIKNDIGYGHRGMIFANASIELYAPWDRELDEDGKAYSLFHELGHNLAYFYNLNYSSFWWDMSGWIDHPMGWRYNRDEMVSLYGQTNPSEDAAESISAYRLNPTHLKKVSPKKYAFIRDYIFLGQEYLNGSSCSHTPVKSYLEKLILRARKTCSNNDCLITNIKTKIKDDKRYPLFLKANDDFFKVFLTR
;
A
#
# COMPACT_ATOMS: atom_id res chain seq x y z
N MET A 1 -5.21 41.77 23.88
CA MET A 1 -5.10 40.34 24.26
C MET A 1 -5.30 39.36 23.09
N GLN A 2 -6.14 39.64 22.08
CA GLN A 2 -6.34 38.74 20.92
C GLN A 2 -5.08 38.46 20.07
N LYS A 3 -4.19 39.44 19.85
CA LYS A 3 -2.97 39.25 19.03
C LYS A 3 -1.91 38.33 19.66
N SER A 4 -1.92 38.16 21.00
CA SER A 4 -0.98 37.28 21.71
C SER A 4 -1.42 35.82 21.67
N PHE A 5 -2.74 35.59 21.77
CA PHE A 5 -3.34 34.25 21.66
C PHE A 5 -3.14 33.64 20.26
N ILE A 6 -3.29 34.45 19.20
CA ILE A 6 -3.07 34.01 17.81
C ILE A 6 -1.59 33.63 17.58
N LYS A 7 -0.62 34.37 18.14
CA LYS A 7 0.80 34.03 18.04
C LYS A 7 1.17 32.74 18.79
N CYS A 8 0.54 32.47 19.93
CA CYS A 8 0.78 31.26 20.72
C CYS A 8 0.21 30.01 20.02
N LEU A 9 -0.99 30.11 19.44
CA LEU A 9 -1.59 29.04 18.62
C LEU A 9 -0.76 28.75 17.36
N LEU A 10 -0.26 29.79 16.68
CA LEU A 10 0.65 29.65 15.54
C LEU A 10 1.95 28.93 15.94
N PHE A 11 2.57 29.30 17.06
CA PHE A 11 3.80 28.65 17.55
C PHE A 11 3.60 27.17 17.93
N ILE A 12 2.45 26.82 18.51
CA ILE A 12 2.11 25.42 18.86
C ILE A 12 1.82 24.59 17.60
N SER A 13 1.15 25.17 16.60
CA SER A 13 0.93 24.48 15.31
C SER A 13 2.23 24.26 14.51
N LEU A 14 3.14 25.25 14.53
CA LEU A 14 4.45 25.19 13.90
C LEU A 14 5.37 24.16 14.56
N SER A 15 5.31 24.00 15.89
CA SER A 15 6.11 22.98 16.58
C SER A 15 5.59 21.58 16.29
N ILE A 16 4.28 21.34 16.29
CA ILE A 16 3.71 20.01 15.98
C ILE A 16 4.03 19.60 14.53
N GLN A 17 3.91 20.51 13.55
CA GLN A 17 4.31 20.23 12.17
C GLN A 17 5.82 19.99 12.02
N ALA A 18 6.67 20.72 12.76
CA ALA A 18 8.11 20.49 12.75
C ALA A 18 8.52 19.15 13.40
N TYR A 19 7.84 18.72 14.47
CA TYR A 19 8.06 17.41 15.11
C TYR A 19 7.57 16.25 14.22
N ALA A 20 6.38 16.38 13.61
CA ALA A 20 5.86 15.39 12.66
C ALA A 20 6.74 15.23 11.42
N LEU A 21 7.33 16.33 10.92
CA LEU A 21 8.31 16.31 9.81
C LEU A 21 9.68 15.77 10.22
N SER A 22 9.99 15.70 11.53
CA SER A 22 11.20 15.04 12.00
C SER A 22 11.00 13.53 12.11
N GLU A 23 9.81 13.09 12.54
CA GLU A 23 9.53 11.67 12.77
C GLU A 23 9.22 10.91 11.48
N TYR A 24 8.43 11.51 10.59
CA TYR A 24 7.98 10.89 9.34
C TYR A 24 8.50 11.61 8.09
N ALA A 25 8.51 10.92 6.96
CA ALA A 25 9.06 11.41 5.70
C ALA A 25 8.25 12.54 5.05
N ALA A 26 6.98 12.71 5.45
CA ALA A 26 6.12 13.82 5.08
C ALA A 26 5.05 14.05 6.15
N SER A 27 4.49 15.27 6.23
CA SER A 27 3.33 15.52 7.09
C SER A 27 2.08 14.86 6.51
N PHE A 28 1.13 14.48 7.36
CA PHE A 28 -0.10 13.78 6.92
C PHE A 28 -0.92 14.60 5.92
N GLU A 29 -0.98 15.93 6.09
CA GLU A 29 -1.65 16.86 5.16
C GLU A 29 -1.15 16.76 3.70
N THR A 30 0.06 16.23 3.48
CA THR A 30 0.60 16.02 2.12
C THR A 30 -0.17 14.96 1.33
N VAL A 31 -0.94 14.08 1.99
CA VAL A 31 -1.79 13.10 1.32
C VAL A 31 -2.77 13.78 0.35
N ASN A 32 -3.37 14.90 0.75
CA ASN A 32 -4.33 15.64 -0.08
C ASN A 32 -3.67 16.52 -1.14
N SER A 33 -2.44 16.98 -0.89
CA SER A 33 -1.70 17.86 -1.81
C SER A 33 -0.70 17.11 -2.71
N ALA A 34 -0.64 15.77 -2.60
CA ALA A 34 0.25 14.94 -3.37
C ALA A 34 0.05 15.16 -4.88
N LYS A 35 1.12 15.56 -5.56
CA LYS A 35 1.12 15.73 -7.03
C LYS A 35 0.73 14.41 -7.70
N CYS A 36 0.05 14.49 -8.84
CA CYS A 36 -0.46 13.30 -9.53
C CYS A 36 -1.38 12.42 -8.69
N SER A 37 -1.98 12.95 -7.61
CA SER A 37 -3.04 12.27 -6.90
C SER A 37 -4.17 11.99 -7.90
N THR A 38 -4.36 10.70 -8.19
CA THR A 38 -5.59 10.25 -8.81
C THR A 38 -6.70 10.65 -7.86
N LYS A 39 -7.76 11.32 -8.36
CA LYS A 39 -8.93 11.56 -7.53
C LYS A 39 -9.34 10.23 -6.89
N VAL A 40 -9.57 10.24 -5.58
CA VAL A 40 -10.16 9.09 -4.88
C VAL A 40 -11.41 8.71 -5.67
N PRO A 41 -11.56 7.44 -6.09
CA PRO A 41 -12.68 7.05 -6.92
C PRO A 41 -13.98 7.33 -6.16
N SER A 42 -14.96 7.92 -6.84
CA SER A 42 -16.27 8.12 -6.22
C SER A 42 -16.96 6.78 -5.95
N ASN A 43 -17.92 6.76 -5.03
CA ASN A 43 -18.74 5.58 -4.79
C ASN A 43 -19.35 5.03 -6.08
N TRP A 44 -19.82 5.88 -6.99
CA TRP A 44 -20.32 5.43 -8.29
C TRP A 44 -19.26 4.70 -9.11
N GLN A 45 -18.01 5.18 -9.15
CA GLN A 45 -16.92 4.50 -9.87
C GLN A 45 -16.58 3.16 -9.24
N ILE A 46 -16.60 3.08 -7.90
CA ILE A 46 -16.41 1.84 -7.15
C ILE A 46 -17.53 0.84 -7.46
N THR A 47 -18.79 1.27 -7.43
CA THR A 47 -19.96 0.47 -7.79
C THR A 47 -19.85 -0.07 -9.22
N GLN A 48 -19.51 0.79 -10.20
CA GLN A 48 -19.34 0.35 -11.59
C GLN A 48 -18.24 -0.69 -11.74
N PHE A 49 -17.14 -0.54 -11.00
CA PHE A 49 -16.05 -1.52 -10.98
C PHE A 49 -16.48 -2.85 -10.34
N ALA A 50 -17.22 -2.81 -9.22
CA ALA A 50 -17.60 -3.99 -8.46
C ALA A 50 -18.71 -4.81 -9.15
N ARG A 51 -19.60 -4.15 -9.91
CA ARG A 51 -20.80 -4.75 -10.51
C ARG A 51 -20.54 -6.02 -11.33
N PRO A 52 -19.55 -6.10 -12.25
CA PRO A 52 -19.26 -7.34 -12.97
C PRO A 52 -18.92 -8.51 -12.03
N TYR A 53 -18.20 -8.25 -10.93
CA TYR A 53 -17.83 -9.28 -9.97
C TYR A 53 -19.03 -9.74 -9.14
N LEU A 54 -19.91 -8.81 -8.77
CA LEU A 54 -21.14 -9.14 -8.04
C LEU A 54 -22.16 -9.89 -8.89
N ASN A 55 -22.21 -9.62 -10.20
CA ASN A 55 -23.19 -10.21 -11.10
C ASN A 55 -22.73 -11.51 -11.74
N THR A 56 -21.47 -11.58 -12.19
CA THR A 56 -20.97 -12.68 -13.04
C THR A 56 -19.85 -13.50 -12.39
N LYS A 57 -19.17 -12.96 -11.37
CA LYS A 57 -18.07 -13.65 -10.67
C LYS A 57 -18.31 -13.76 -9.17
N ILE A 58 -19.58 -13.85 -8.77
CA ILE A 58 -19.97 -13.85 -7.35
C ILE A 58 -19.38 -15.04 -6.60
N ASP A 59 -19.20 -16.17 -7.27
CA ASP A 59 -18.59 -17.36 -6.69
C ASP A 59 -17.12 -17.14 -6.33
N GLU A 60 -16.37 -16.53 -7.24
CA GLU A 60 -14.97 -16.15 -7.04
C GLU A 60 -14.87 -15.13 -5.91
N ALA A 61 -15.62 -14.02 -6.00
CA ALA A 61 -15.63 -12.96 -5.00
C ALA A 61 -15.97 -13.50 -3.60
N TYR A 62 -17.02 -14.32 -3.48
CA TYR A 62 -17.42 -14.93 -2.22
C TYR A 62 -16.31 -15.84 -1.66
N SER A 63 -15.66 -16.66 -2.49
CA SER A 63 -14.61 -17.58 -2.04
C SER A 63 -13.34 -16.88 -1.53
N LEU A 64 -13.11 -15.65 -1.98
CA LEU A 64 -12.00 -14.82 -1.54
C LEU A 64 -12.35 -14.02 -0.29
N LEU A 65 -13.55 -13.44 -0.22
CA LEU A 65 -14.02 -12.65 0.93
C LEU A 65 -14.42 -13.54 2.12
N VAL A 66 -14.91 -14.75 1.90
CA VAL A 66 -15.42 -15.63 2.97
C VAL A 66 -14.69 -16.96 2.95
N LYS A 67 -13.72 -17.13 3.86
CA LYS A 67 -13.00 -18.40 4.03
C LYS A 67 -13.73 -19.28 5.02
N SER A 68 -14.15 -20.47 4.59
CA SER A 68 -15.02 -21.36 5.38
C SER A 68 -14.47 -21.71 6.78
N TYR A 69 -13.15 -21.88 6.91
CA TYR A 69 -12.52 -22.15 8.21
C TYR A 69 -12.55 -20.94 9.14
N VAL A 70 -12.33 -19.72 8.62
CA VAL A 70 -12.45 -18.47 9.38
C VAL A 70 -13.90 -18.23 9.76
N TYR A 71 -14.80 -18.27 8.78
CA TYR A 71 -16.24 -18.09 8.95
C TYR A 71 -16.81 -19.00 10.06
N ARG A 72 -16.39 -20.27 10.12
CA ARG A 72 -16.79 -21.19 11.19
C ARG A 72 -16.25 -20.77 12.56
N GLY A 73 -15.00 -20.31 12.63
CA GLY A 73 -14.38 -19.82 13.87
C GLY A 73 -15.04 -18.57 14.44
N LEU A 74 -15.52 -17.67 13.58
CA LEU A 74 -16.16 -16.41 13.99
C LEU A 74 -17.56 -16.59 14.60
N LYS A 75 -18.22 -17.73 14.40
CA LYS A 75 -19.59 -18.01 14.93
C LYS A 75 -19.75 -17.82 16.43
N LYS A 76 -18.66 -17.98 17.19
CA LYS A 76 -18.66 -17.86 18.66
C LYS A 76 -18.40 -16.43 19.15
N LYS A 77 -17.97 -15.52 18.27
CA LYS A 77 -17.65 -14.13 18.63
C LYS A 77 -18.92 -13.28 18.58
N ALA A 78 -19.17 -12.51 19.64
CA ALA A 78 -20.41 -11.75 19.81
C ALA A 78 -20.73 -10.83 18.62
N GLU A 79 -19.73 -10.11 18.12
CA GLU A 79 -19.88 -9.15 17.01
C GLU A 79 -20.26 -9.80 15.66
N PHE A 80 -19.94 -11.09 15.47
CA PHE A 80 -20.20 -11.81 14.21
C PHE A 80 -21.40 -12.77 14.28
N LYS A 81 -21.82 -13.14 15.50
CA LYS A 81 -22.79 -14.21 15.74
C LYS A 81 -24.12 -13.96 15.02
N SER A 82 -24.70 -12.76 15.14
CA SER A 82 -25.98 -12.40 14.52
C SER A 82 -25.89 -12.41 12.99
N LYS A 83 -24.86 -11.76 12.43
CA LYS A 83 -24.62 -11.65 10.98
C LYS A 83 -24.43 -13.02 10.33
N ILE A 84 -23.62 -13.88 10.96
CA ILE A 84 -23.42 -15.26 10.47
C ILE A 84 -24.71 -16.08 10.57
N ALA A 85 -25.50 -15.91 11.64
CA ALA A 85 -26.78 -16.60 11.76
C ALA A 85 -27.77 -16.18 10.66
N ALA A 86 -27.84 -14.88 10.34
CA ALA A 86 -28.67 -14.37 9.25
C ALA A 86 -28.18 -14.86 7.89
N ALA A 87 -26.87 -14.78 7.62
CA ALA A 87 -26.27 -15.27 6.38
C ALA A 87 -26.50 -16.77 6.15
N ASN A 88 -26.56 -17.60 7.21
CA ASN A 88 -26.85 -19.04 7.05
C ASN A 88 -28.30 -19.31 6.58
N LYS A 89 -29.22 -18.35 6.69
CA LYS A 89 -30.59 -18.46 6.16
C LYS A 89 -30.67 -18.14 4.66
N CYS A 90 -29.65 -17.50 4.11
CA CYS A 90 -29.59 -17.14 2.70
C CYS A 90 -29.30 -18.34 1.80
N GLN A 91 -30.05 -18.45 0.71
CA GLN A 91 -29.80 -19.44 -0.35
C GLN A 91 -28.72 -18.99 -1.34
N SER A 92 -28.66 -17.70 -1.67
CA SER A 92 -27.70 -17.15 -2.62
C SER A 92 -26.47 -16.55 -1.93
N LYS A 93 -25.32 -16.56 -2.61
CA LYS A 93 -24.09 -15.90 -2.13
C LYS A 93 -24.22 -14.38 -2.04
N SER A 94 -25.01 -13.77 -2.93
CA SER A 94 -25.32 -12.34 -2.86
C SER A 94 -26.06 -12.01 -1.55
N CYS A 95 -27.10 -12.75 -1.20
CA CYS A 95 -27.80 -12.60 0.09
C CYS A 95 -26.82 -12.80 1.27
N LYS A 96 -25.96 -13.83 1.21
CA LYS A 96 -24.95 -14.06 2.26
C LYS A 96 -24.02 -12.87 2.46
N LEU A 97 -23.50 -12.27 1.38
CA LEU A 97 -22.63 -11.10 1.51
C LEU A 97 -23.39 -9.92 2.12
N LYS A 98 -24.65 -9.68 1.73
CA LYS A 98 -25.49 -8.62 2.29
C LYS A 98 -25.68 -8.77 3.80
N GLU A 99 -26.00 -9.98 4.28
CA GLU A 99 -26.15 -10.23 5.72
C GLU A 99 -24.83 -10.12 6.49
N LEU A 100 -23.69 -10.43 5.85
CA LEU A 100 -22.38 -10.37 6.50
C LEU A 100 -21.84 -8.94 6.61
N PHE A 101 -21.92 -8.18 5.52
CA PHE A 101 -21.36 -6.83 5.48
C PHE A 101 -22.37 -5.74 5.85
N GLU A 102 -23.67 -6.06 5.88
CA GLU A 102 -24.80 -5.16 6.21
C GLU A 102 -24.92 -3.89 5.34
N SER A 103 -24.07 -3.76 4.32
CA SER A 103 -24.03 -2.61 3.42
C SER A 103 -23.54 -3.05 2.06
N ASP A 104 -24.32 -2.74 1.02
CA ASP A 104 -23.89 -2.95 -0.37
C ASP A 104 -22.62 -2.15 -0.67
N GLU A 105 -22.47 -0.95 -0.09
CA GLU A 105 -21.28 -0.11 -0.27
C GLU A 105 -20.02 -0.74 0.35
N LEU A 106 -20.12 -1.36 1.54
CA LEU A 106 -18.98 -2.08 2.14
C LEU A 106 -18.55 -3.28 1.30
N ILE A 107 -19.50 -3.99 0.69
CA ILE A 107 -19.22 -5.11 -0.22
C ILE A 107 -18.50 -4.60 -1.46
N GLU A 108 -19.01 -3.53 -2.08
CA GLU A 108 -18.46 -2.94 -3.29
C GLU A 108 -17.04 -2.41 -3.07
N LYS A 109 -16.79 -1.69 -1.96
CA LYS A 109 -15.46 -1.21 -1.56
C LYS A 109 -14.49 -2.38 -1.31
N SER A 110 -14.96 -3.45 -0.67
CA SER A 110 -14.14 -4.66 -0.45
C SER A 110 -13.79 -5.38 -1.76
N ILE A 111 -14.74 -5.46 -2.71
CA ILE A 111 -14.51 -6.01 -4.05
C ILE A 111 -13.54 -5.12 -4.84
N TYR A 112 -13.69 -3.80 -4.77
CA TYR A 112 -12.79 -2.87 -5.43
C TYR A 112 -11.34 -3.06 -4.96
N LEU A 113 -11.10 -3.08 -3.65
CA LEU A 113 -9.76 -3.31 -3.08
C LEU A 113 -9.20 -4.69 -3.45
N LEU A 114 -10.03 -5.73 -3.37
CA LEU A 114 -9.63 -7.10 -3.65
C LEU A 114 -9.25 -7.32 -5.12
N PHE A 115 -10.10 -6.88 -6.05
CA PHE A 115 -9.90 -7.20 -7.47
C PHE A 115 -9.02 -6.20 -8.19
N LYS A 116 -8.98 -4.93 -7.77
CA LYS A 116 -8.09 -3.93 -8.36
C LYS A 116 -6.67 -4.02 -7.80
N TYR A 117 -6.53 -4.13 -6.47
CA TYR A 117 -5.23 -4.07 -5.80
C TYR A 117 -4.78 -5.40 -5.20
N GLY A 118 -5.65 -6.40 -5.11
CA GLY A 118 -5.32 -7.67 -4.48
C GLY A 118 -5.37 -7.62 -2.96
N LEU A 119 -6.03 -6.60 -2.37
CA LEU A 119 -6.09 -6.37 -0.92
C LEU A 119 -7.44 -6.82 -0.36
N ASN A 120 -7.42 -7.71 0.62
CA ASN A 120 -8.61 -8.33 1.21
C ASN A 120 -8.90 -7.74 2.59
N THR A 121 -9.95 -6.94 2.63
CA THR A 121 -10.49 -6.26 3.81
C THR A 121 -11.51 -7.06 4.59
N SER A 122 -11.87 -8.25 4.10
CA SER A 122 -12.93 -9.03 4.72
C SER A 122 -12.50 -9.62 6.06
N PRO A 123 -13.26 -9.37 7.15
CA PRO A 123 -13.02 -10.06 8.39
C PRO A 123 -13.34 -11.56 8.30
N TYR A 124 -14.19 -11.96 7.34
CA TYR A 124 -14.56 -13.35 7.10
C TYR A 124 -13.48 -14.16 6.37
N ALA A 125 -12.39 -13.51 5.94
CA ALA A 125 -11.19 -14.16 5.44
C ALA A 125 -10.03 -14.14 6.46
N ASN A 126 -10.18 -13.44 7.59
CA ASN A 126 -9.12 -13.17 8.55
C ASN A 126 -9.60 -13.35 10.00
N LYS A 127 -9.14 -14.40 10.70
CA LYS A 127 -9.66 -14.79 12.03
C LYS A 127 -9.54 -13.73 13.14
N ASP A 128 -8.60 -12.79 13.02
CA ASP A 128 -8.29 -11.77 14.02
C ASP A 128 -8.71 -10.37 13.57
N ALA A 129 -9.54 -10.28 12.54
CA ALA A 129 -10.00 -9.00 11.99
C ALA A 129 -11.31 -8.54 12.64
N ALA A 130 -11.41 -7.24 12.90
CA ALA A 130 -12.63 -6.52 13.21
C ALA A 130 -13.43 -6.24 11.93
N LEU A 131 -14.71 -5.91 12.10
CA LEU A 131 -15.49 -5.24 11.06
C LEU A 131 -14.93 -3.84 10.82
N LEU A 132 -14.98 -3.40 9.56
CA LEU A 132 -14.65 -2.05 9.13
C LEU A 132 -15.95 -1.30 8.81
N ASP A 133 -16.03 -0.03 9.21
CA ASP A 133 -17.09 0.88 8.80
C ASP A 133 -16.74 1.63 7.50
N LEU A 134 -17.67 2.49 7.03
CA LEU A 134 -17.51 3.21 5.77
C LEU A 134 -16.38 4.25 5.83
N GLU A 135 -16.21 4.96 6.95
CA GLU A 135 -15.17 5.98 7.13
C GLU A 135 -13.79 5.33 7.09
N GLN A 136 -13.62 4.21 7.79
CA GLN A 136 -12.39 3.43 7.76
C GLN A 136 -12.09 2.89 6.35
N MET A 137 -13.11 2.42 5.63
CA MET A 137 -12.95 1.95 4.25
C MET A 137 -12.58 3.09 3.29
N ASP A 138 -13.10 4.30 3.49
CA ASP A 138 -12.72 5.48 2.69
C ASP A 138 -11.27 5.90 2.95
N ALA A 139 -10.83 5.94 4.21
CA ALA A 139 -9.44 6.20 4.56
C ALA A 139 -8.50 5.13 3.97
N ILE A 140 -8.91 3.86 3.98
CA ILE A 140 -8.16 2.77 3.34
C ILE A 140 -8.05 3.00 1.83
N ILE A 141 -9.15 3.31 1.15
CA ILE A 141 -9.13 3.57 -0.30
C ILE A 141 -8.25 4.78 -0.60
N LYS A 142 -8.32 5.85 0.21
CA LYS A 142 -7.48 7.04 0.10
C LYS A 142 -6.00 6.68 0.16
N GLY A 143 -5.58 5.91 1.16
CA GLY A 143 -4.19 5.44 1.30
C GLY A 143 -3.74 4.51 0.17
N VAL A 144 -4.57 3.55 -0.23
CA VAL A 144 -4.27 2.63 -1.36
C VAL A 144 -4.16 3.39 -2.69
N ASN A 145 -4.96 4.44 -2.88
CA ASN A 145 -4.96 5.25 -4.10
C ASN A 145 -3.72 6.15 -4.26
N LEU A 146 -2.84 6.19 -3.25
CA LEU A 146 -1.50 6.75 -3.39
C LEU A 146 -0.57 5.86 -4.24
N LEU A 147 -0.89 4.56 -4.38
CA LEU A 147 -0.19 3.71 -5.34
C LEU A 147 -0.43 4.18 -6.78
N PRO A 148 0.59 4.14 -7.66
CA PRO A 148 0.42 4.47 -9.06
C PRO A 148 -0.65 3.61 -9.74
N ALA A 149 -1.59 4.25 -10.43
CA ALA A 149 -2.69 3.56 -11.11
C ALA A 149 -2.22 2.55 -12.19
N HIS A 150 -1.01 2.72 -12.71
CA HIS A 150 -0.42 1.82 -13.72
C HIS A 150 0.33 0.63 -13.12
N LEU A 151 0.53 0.59 -11.80
CA LEU A 151 1.10 -0.60 -11.17
C LEU A 151 0.17 -1.79 -11.40
N PRO A 152 0.70 -2.95 -11.76
CA PRO A 152 -0.11 -4.16 -11.82
C PRO A 152 -0.54 -4.59 -10.42
N LYS A 153 -1.53 -5.47 -10.37
CA LYS A 153 -1.98 -6.09 -9.12
C LYS A 153 -0.85 -6.98 -8.58
N LEU A 154 -0.15 -6.49 -7.56
CA LEU A 154 1.05 -7.15 -6.99
C LEU A 154 0.72 -8.33 -6.10
N TRP A 155 -0.48 -8.37 -5.51
CA TRP A 155 -0.87 -9.38 -4.55
C TRP A 155 -2.11 -10.16 -4.98
N VAL A 156 -2.25 -11.38 -4.47
CA VAL A 156 -3.43 -12.21 -4.64
C VAL A 156 -4.10 -12.35 -3.28
N SER A 157 -5.09 -11.50 -3.01
CA SER A 157 -5.86 -11.50 -1.75
C SER A 157 -4.98 -11.34 -0.50
N LYS A 158 -4.01 -10.43 -0.54
CA LYS A 158 -3.22 -10.05 0.63
C LYS A 158 -4.13 -9.42 1.69
N ARG A 159 -3.96 -9.83 2.94
CA ARG A 159 -4.66 -9.28 4.10
C ARG A 159 -4.43 -7.76 4.24
N LEU A 160 -5.52 -7.03 4.47
CA LEU A 160 -5.53 -5.64 4.95
C LEU A 160 -6.67 -5.54 5.95
N VAL A 161 -6.43 -5.55 7.25
CA VAL A 161 -7.52 -5.64 8.23
C VAL A 161 -7.26 -4.81 9.46
N ARG A 162 -8.32 -4.33 10.11
CA ARG A 162 -8.27 -3.83 11.48
C ARG A 162 -8.23 -4.99 12.45
N HIS A 163 -7.31 -4.99 13.40
CA HIS A 163 -7.22 -6.04 14.42
C HIS A 163 -8.44 -5.98 15.36
N ILE A 164 -8.99 -7.14 15.74
CA ILE A 164 -10.19 -7.27 16.58
C ILE A 164 -10.01 -6.76 18.02
N LYS A 165 -8.81 -6.95 18.59
CA LYS A 165 -8.46 -6.49 19.93
C LYS A 165 -8.26 -4.97 19.95
N ASN A 166 -8.93 -4.33 20.90
CA ASN A 166 -9.07 -2.88 21.05
C ASN A 166 -7.95 -2.19 21.85
N ASP A 167 -7.02 -2.97 22.38
CA ASP A 167 -5.86 -2.55 23.20
C ASP A 167 -4.53 -2.71 22.44
N ILE A 168 -4.49 -3.52 21.38
CA ILE A 168 -3.30 -3.65 20.55
C ILE A 168 -2.96 -2.31 19.89
N GLY A 169 -1.67 -1.98 19.92
CA GLY A 169 -1.13 -0.73 19.42
C GLY A 169 -0.83 0.28 20.51
N TYR A 170 -1.48 0.21 21.68
CA TYR A 170 -1.14 1.06 22.82
C TYR A 170 -0.05 0.37 23.67
N GLY A 171 1.20 0.76 23.47
CA GLY A 171 2.34 0.24 24.22
C GLY A 171 2.94 1.25 25.20
N HIS A 172 3.70 0.77 26.19
CA HIS A 172 4.43 1.63 27.12
C HIS A 172 5.47 2.56 26.45
N ARG A 173 5.90 2.23 25.23
CA ARG A 173 6.90 2.99 24.45
C ARG A 173 6.28 3.88 23.36
N GLY A 174 4.96 3.97 23.30
CA GLY A 174 4.25 4.76 22.30
C GLY A 174 3.15 3.96 21.59
N MET A 175 2.58 4.59 20.57
CA MET A 175 1.47 4.05 19.79
C MET A 175 1.99 3.42 18.50
N ILE A 176 1.52 2.20 18.21
CA ILE A 176 1.74 1.53 16.94
C ILE A 176 0.40 1.57 16.19
N PHE A 177 0.39 2.26 15.06
CA PHE A 177 -0.82 2.44 14.25
C PHE A 177 -1.07 1.21 13.35
N ALA A 178 -0.02 0.68 12.73
CA ALA A 178 -0.12 -0.47 11.85
C ALA A 178 1.20 -1.26 11.82
N ASN A 179 1.27 -2.31 10.98
CA ASN A 179 2.48 -3.07 10.76
C ASN A 179 2.64 -3.53 9.30
N ALA A 180 3.81 -4.07 8.96
CA ALA A 180 4.15 -4.48 7.59
C ALA A 180 3.26 -5.62 7.02
N SER A 181 2.49 -6.31 7.86
CA SER A 181 1.46 -7.27 7.41
C SER A 181 0.14 -6.59 7.01
N ILE A 182 0.09 -5.26 7.07
CA ILE A 182 -1.07 -4.39 6.85
C ILE A 182 -2.21 -4.70 7.82
N GLU A 183 -1.84 -4.82 9.08
CA GLU A 183 -2.78 -4.90 10.18
C GLU A 183 -2.90 -3.54 10.86
N LEU A 184 -4.11 -2.99 10.90
CA LEU A 184 -4.43 -1.70 11.47
C LEU A 184 -4.85 -1.88 12.94
N TYR A 185 -4.22 -1.14 13.85
CA TYR A 185 -4.43 -1.26 15.28
C TYR A 185 -5.37 -0.20 15.83
N ALA A 186 -5.75 -0.33 17.10
CA ALA A 186 -6.73 0.56 17.72
C ALA A 186 -6.30 2.05 17.67
N PRO A 187 -5.02 2.43 17.84
CA PRO A 187 -4.61 3.81 17.68
C PRO A 187 -4.79 4.37 16.27
N TRP A 188 -4.67 3.55 15.21
CA TRP A 188 -4.90 4.01 13.83
C TRP A 188 -6.33 4.47 13.64
N ASP A 189 -7.26 3.79 14.29
CA ASP A 189 -8.68 4.10 14.24
C ASP A 189 -9.04 5.34 15.07
N ARG A 190 -8.49 5.43 16.29
CA ARG A 190 -8.91 6.38 17.32
C ARG A 190 -8.15 7.70 17.35
N GLU A 191 -6.87 7.67 16.96
CA GLU A 191 -5.95 8.79 17.18
C GLU A 191 -5.57 9.51 15.88
N LEU A 192 -5.73 8.83 14.73
CA LEU A 192 -5.44 9.40 13.42
C LEU A 192 -6.71 9.93 12.76
N ASP A 193 -6.58 11.10 12.13
CA ASP A 193 -7.55 11.58 11.17
C ASP A 193 -7.45 10.80 9.84
N GLU A 194 -8.29 11.13 8.87
CA GLU A 194 -8.34 10.44 7.57
C GLU A 194 -6.98 10.48 6.84
N ASP A 195 -6.26 11.59 6.91
CA ASP A 195 -4.96 11.79 6.26
C ASP A 195 -3.86 10.97 6.94
N GLY A 196 -3.82 10.96 8.28
CA GLY A 196 -2.92 10.13 9.06
C GLY A 196 -3.18 8.65 8.83
N LYS A 197 -4.46 8.25 8.78
CA LYS A 197 -4.88 6.88 8.44
C LYS A 197 -4.35 6.46 7.07
N ALA A 198 -4.52 7.33 6.06
CA ALA A 198 -4.04 7.10 4.71
C ALA A 198 -2.50 7.06 4.60
N TYR A 199 -1.79 7.98 5.28
CA TYR A 199 -0.33 8.00 5.34
C TYR A 199 0.21 6.72 5.97
N SER A 200 -0.28 6.37 7.16
CA SER A 200 0.16 5.19 7.90
C SER A 200 -0.06 3.92 7.07
N LEU A 201 -1.22 3.78 6.43
CA LEU A 201 -1.46 2.66 5.52
C LEU A 201 -0.49 2.66 4.32
N PHE A 202 -0.22 3.82 3.73
CA PHE A 202 0.70 3.89 2.59
C PHE A 202 2.13 3.56 2.98
N HIS A 203 2.58 3.94 4.18
CA HIS A 203 3.83 3.49 4.75
C HIS A 203 3.89 1.95 4.82
N GLU A 204 2.84 1.28 5.32
CA GLU A 204 2.81 -0.19 5.34
C GLU A 204 2.77 -0.82 3.95
N LEU A 205 2.11 -0.17 2.99
CA LEU A 205 2.20 -0.56 1.57
C LEU A 205 3.63 -0.37 1.05
N GLY A 206 4.37 0.62 1.54
CA GLY A 206 5.80 0.83 1.31
C GLY A 206 6.64 -0.37 1.73
N HIS A 207 6.45 -0.90 2.95
CA HIS A 207 7.07 -2.16 3.39
C HIS A 207 6.76 -3.33 2.44
N ASN A 208 5.53 -3.40 1.96
CA ASN A 208 5.10 -4.48 1.06
C ASN A 208 5.66 -4.37 -0.36
N LEU A 209 5.79 -3.15 -0.88
CA LEU A 209 6.53 -2.88 -2.10
C LEU A 209 8.01 -3.24 -1.90
N ALA A 210 8.62 -2.79 -0.81
CA ALA A 210 10.01 -3.11 -0.49
C ALA A 210 10.25 -4.62 -0.42
N TYR A 211 9.35 -5.38 0.19
CA TYR A 211 9.40 -6.84 0.20
C TYR A 211 9.25 -7.45 -1.20
N PHE A 212 8.26 -7.00 -1.98
CA PHE A 212 8.04 -7.48 -3.35
C PHE A 212 9.26 -7.27 -4.26
N TYR A 213 9.96 -6.14 -4.08
CA TYR A 213 11.18 -5.80 -4.80
C TYR A 213 12.47 -6.29 -4.12
N ASN A 214 12.35 -7.07 -3.03
CA ASN A 214 13.44 -7.62 -2.23
C ASN A 214 14.45 -6.57 -1.71
N LEU A 215 13.98 -5.39 -1.29
CA LEU A 215 14.84 -4.30 -0.83
C LEU A 215 15.37 -4.52 0.59
N ASN A 216 14.57 -5.14 1.46
CA ASN A 216 14.88 -5.29 2.89
C ASN A 216 16.20 -6.04 3.16
N TYR A 217 16.61 -6.89 2.23
CA TYR A 217 17.84 -7.69 2.29
C TYR A 217 18.80 -7.39 1.12
N SER A 218 18.53 -6.31 0.38
CA SER A 218 19.34 -5.97 -0.78
C SER A 218 20.57 -5.18 -0.35
N SER A 219 21.76 -5.73 -0.61
CA SER A 219 23.01 -4.97 -0.45
C SER A 219 22.96 -3.65 -1.22
N PHE A 220 22.30 -3.62 -2.38
CA PHE A 220 22.16 -2.38 -3.14
C PHE A 220 21.31 -1.31 -2.42
N TRP A 221 20.23 -1.72 -1.73
CA TRP A 221 19.46 -0.79 -0.91
C TRP A 221 20.29 -0.30 0.27
N TRP A 222 20.98 -1.23 0.94
CA TRP A 222 21.83 -0.93 2.09
C TRP A 222 22.97 0.03 1.71
N ASP A 223 23.63 -0.19 0.57
CA ASP A 223 24.70 0.66 0.05
C ASP A 223 24.27 2.11 -0.21
N MET A 224 23.01 2.34 -0.61
CA MET A 224 22.50 3.70 -0.89
C MET A 224 22.42 4.56 0.36
N SER A 225 22.17 3.97 1.53
CA SER A 225 22.10 4.67 2.81
C SER A 225 23.25 4.29 3.78
N GLY A 226 24.22 3.51 3.32
CA GLY A 226 25.37 3.04 4.11
C GLY A 226 25.02 2.10 5.27
N TRP A 227 23.93 1.33 5.15
CA TRP A 227 23.49 0.40 6.19
C TRP A 227 24.51 -0.73 6.41
N ILE A 228 24.93 -0.92 7.66
CA ILE A 228 25.83 -1.99 8.09
C ILE A 228 25.23 -2.64 9.34
N ASP A 229 25.02 -3.94 9.29
CA ASP A 229 24.67 -4.74 10.46
C ASP A 229 25.90 -4.84 11.38
N HIS A 230 25.77 -4.35 12.60
CA HIS A 230 26.86 -4.27 13.56
C HIS A 230 26.38 -4.80 14.92
N PRO A 231 27.22 -5.48 15.72
CA PRO A 231 26.79 -6.11 16.99
C PRO A 231 26.12 -5.19 18.01
N MET A 232 26.31 -3.88 17.89
CA MET A 232 25.70 -2.84 18.75
C MET A 232 24.45 -2.18 18.13
N GLY A 233 23.90 -2.78 17.07
CA GLY A 233 22.83 -2.20 16.27
C GLY A 233 23.30 -1.60 14.95
N TRP A 234 22.34 -1.22 14.12
CA TRP A 234 22.60 -0.73 12.76
C TRP A 234 23.44 0.55 12.71
N ARG A 235 24.38 0.60 11.76
CA ARG A 235 25.09 1.83 11.36
C ARG A 235 24.63 2.27 9.99
N TYR A 236 24.58 3.57 9.74
CA TYR A 236 24.08 4.14 8.49
C TYR A 236 24.56 5.58 8.30
N ASN A 237 24.44 6.10 7.08
CA ASN A 237 24.64 7.51 6.79
C ASN A 237 23.35 8.29 7.09
N ARG A 238 23.37 9.11 8.14
CA ARG A 238 22.23 9.96 8.53
C ARG A 238 21.80 10.94 7.44
N ASP A 239 22.73 11.41 6.61
CA ASP A 239 22.44 12.38 5.56
C ASP A 239 21.62 11.80 4.40
N GLU A 240 21.50 10.46 4.34
CA GLU A 240 20.69 9.76 3.34
C GLU A 240 19.28 9.45 3.88
N MET A 241 18.94 9.80 5.12
CA MET A 241 17.67 9.41 5.76
C MET A 241 16.60 10.48 5.62
N VAL A 242 15.41 10.06 5.19
CA VAL A 242 14.29 11.00 4.94
C VAL A 242 13.51 11.36 6.21
N SER A 243 13.64 10.58 7.27
CA SER A 243 12.94 10.77 8.55
C SER A 243 13.69 10.10 9.71
N LEU A 244 13.35 10.44 10.96
CA LEU A 244 13.85 9.74 12.14
C LEU A 244 13.30 8.31 12.21
N TYR A 245 12.06 8.07 11.79
CA TYR A 245 11.50 6.72 11.81
C TYR A 245 12.25 5.78 10.85
N GLY A 246 12.62 6.27 9.65
CA GLY A 246 13.45 5.54 8.70
C GLY A 246 14.85 5.18 9.23
N GLN A 247 15.34 5.86 10.27
CA GLN A 247 16.64 5.56 10.91
C GLN A 247 16.60 4.31 11.80
N THR A 248 15.42 3.72 12.03
CA THR A 248 15.27 2.57 12.93
C THR A 248 15.96 1.32 12.37
N ASN A 249 15.77 1.03 11.08
CA ASN A 249 16.37 -0.10 10.37
C ASN A 249 16.20 0.05 8.84
N PRO A 250 16.89 -0.76 8.01
CA PRO A 250 16.79 -0.67 6.55
C PRO A 250 15.38 -0.86 5.96
N SER A 251 14.50 -1.59 6.65
CA SER A 251 13.11 -1.79 6.22
C SER A 251 12.29 -0.50 6.39
N GLU A 252 12.43 0.17 7.54
CA GLU A 252 11.76 1.47 7.75
C GLU A 252 12.30 2.53 6.80
N ASP A 253 13.60 2.55 6.52
CA ASP A 253 14.17 3.42 5.49
C ASP A 253 13.53 3.19 4.11
N ALA A 254 13.30 1.93 3.73
CA ALA A 254 12.63 1.60 2.47
C ALA A 254 11.18 2.09 2.44
N ALA A 255 10.40 1.80 3.47
CA ALA A 255 9.01 2.24 3.57
C ALA A 255 8.89 3.76 3.58
N GLU A 256 9.66 4.44 4.42
CA GLU A 256 9.67 5.90 4.52
C GLU A 256 10.21 6.56 3.25
N SER A 257 11.22 5.99 2.59
CA SER A 257 11.69 6.51 1.30
C SER A 257 10.63 6.36 0.20
N ILE A 258 9.87 5.26 0.19
CA ILE A 258 8.74 5.08 -0.76
C ILE A 258 7.61 6.09 -0.45
N SER A 259 7.28 6.29 0.82
CA SER A 259 6.35 7.33 1.27
C SER A 259 6.81 8.72 0.84
N ALA A 260 8.08 9.05 1.09
CA ALA A 260 8.71 10.29 0.68
C ALA A 260 8.62 10.49 -0.83
N TYR A 261 8.91 9.46 -1.63
CA TYR A 261 8.84 9.56 -3.08
C TYR A 261 7.45 9.97 -3.56
N ARG A 262 6.40 9.46 -2.92
CA ARG A 262 5.02 9.75 -3.30
C ARG A 262 4.52 11.10 -2.79
N LEU A 263 4.84 11.43 -1.54
CA LEU A 263 4.21 12.52 -0.79
C LEU A 263 5.12 13.75 -0.64
N ASN A 264 6.43 13.57 -0.62
CA ASN A 264 7.43 14.62 -0.56
C ASN A 264 8.65 14.35 -1.46
N PRO A 265 8.45 14.19 -2.79
CA PRO A 265 9.50 13.76 -3.72
C PRO A 265 10.70 14.72 -3.76
N THR A 266 10.47 16.01 -3.54
CA THR A 266 11.53 17.02 -3.49
C THR A 266 12.50 16.78 -2.33
N HIS A 267 11.96 16.43 -1.14
CA HIS A 267 12.78 16.12 0.03
C HIS A 267 13.63 14.88 -0.18
N LEU A 268 13.01 13.77 -0.63
CA LEU A 268 13.75 12.55 -0.94
C LEU A 268 14.84 12.80 -1.98
N LYS A 269 14.55 13.53 -3.06
CA LYS A 269 15.54 13.84 -4.09
C LYS A 269 16.72 14.65 -3.56
N LYS A 270 16.46 15.56 -2.60
CA LYS A 270 17.50 16.38 -1.98
C LYS A 270 18.38 15.55 -1.03
N VAL A 271 17.76 14.73 -0.18
CA VAL A 271 18.42 13.89 0.81
C VAL A 271 19.19 12.75 0.15
N SER A 272 18.52 12.00 -0.73
CA SER A 272 19.10 10.85 -1.42
C SER A 272 18.66 10.80 -2.88
N PRO A 273 19.39 11.48 -3.80
CA PRO A 273 19.12 11.41 -5.23
C PRO A 273 19.15 9.97 -5.79
N LYS A 274 19.96 9.09 -5.18
CA LYS A 274 20.08 7.67 -5.57
C LYS A 274 18.81 6.90 -5.24
N LYS A 275 18.31 6.98 -4.00
CA LYS A 275 17.04 6.33 -3.61
C LYS A 275 15.87 6.87 -4.41
N TYR A 276 15.84 8.19 -4.64
CA TYR A 276 14.84 8.81 -5.49
C TYR A 276 14.81 8.21 -6.91
N ALA A 277 15.96 8.15 -7.59
CA ALA A 277 16.03 7.59 -8.94
C ALA A 277 15.67 6.10 -8.97
N PHE A 278 16.11 5.36 -7.95
CA PHE A 278 15.78 3.95 -7.78
C PHE A 278 14.28 3.72 -7.68
N ILE A 279 13.61 4.42 -6.76
CA ILE A 279 12.16 4.26 -6.53
C ILE A 279 11.39 4.67 -7.78
N ARG A 280 11.75 5.81 -8.41
CA ARG A 280 11.15 6.25 -9.67
C ARG A 280 11.17 5.15 -10.72
N ASP A 281 12.37 4.65 -11.04
CA ASP A 281 12.54 3.81 -12.23
C ASP A 281 12.15 2.35 -11.95
N TYR A 282 12.48 1.82 -10.78
CA TYR A 282 12.36 0.39 -10.48
C TYR A 282 11.05 0.02 -9.78
N ILE A 283 10.55 0.88 -8.89
CA ILE A 283 9.33 0.59 -8.12
C ILE A 283 8.12 1.24 -8.81
N PHE A 284 8.24 2.49 -9.26
CA PHE A 284 7.15 3.30 -9.79
C PHE A 284 7.12 3.37 -11.33
N LEU A 285 8.01 2.62 -11.98
CA LEU A 285 8.05 2.41 -13.44
C LEU A 285 8.15 3.73 -14.24
N GLY A 286 8.91 4.67 -13.71
CA GLY A 286 9.27 5.94 -14.33
C GLY A 286 8.31 7.09 -14.04
N GLN A 287 7.22 6.87 -13.31
CA GLN A 287 6.30 7.96 -12.98
C GLN A 287 6.94 8.93 -12.01
N GLU A 288 6.92 10.21 -12.36
CA GLU A 288 7.57 11.29 -11.63
C GLU A 288 6.54 12.19 -10.95
N TYR A 289 6.82 12.60 -9.70
CA TYR A 289 5.88 13.36 -8.85
C TYR A 289 6.35 14.78 -8.52
N LEU A 290 7.46 15.25 -9.07
CA LEU A 290 7.89 16.64 -8.86
C LEU A 290 6.99 17.67 -9.53
N ASN A 291 6.26 17.32 -10.59
CA ASN A 291 5.40 18.24 -11.32
C ASN A 291 4.14 17.54 -11.87
N GLY A 292 3.08 18.31 -12.12
CA GLY A 292 1.82 17.78 -12.64
C GLY A 292 1.90 17.29 -14.09
N SER A 293 2.81 17.82 -14.90
CA SER A 293 2.99 17.40 -16.30
C SER A 293 3.55 15.97 -16.43
N SER A 294 4.23 15.47 -15.40
CA SER A 294 4.81 14.13 -15.39
C SER A 294 3.84 13.02 -15.01
N CYS A 295 2.61 13.34 -14.59
CA CYS A 295 1.69 12.36 -14.01
C CYS A 295 1.31 11.22 -14.97
N SER A 296 1.33 11.45 -16.27
CA SER A 296 1.04 10.42 -17.28
C SER A 296 2.29 9.82 -17.92
N HIS A 297 3.48 10.32 -17.57
CA HIS A 297 4.74 9.89 -18.18
C HIS A 297 5.32 8.71 -17.41
N THR A 298 5.29 7.52 -18.02
CA THR A 298 5.75 6.25 -17.42
C THR A 298 6.75 5.53 -18.35
N PRO A 299 7.94 6.11 -18.58
CA PRO A 299 8.87 5.65 -19.62
C PRO A 299 9.34 4.21 -19.39
N VAL A 300 9.52 3.80 -18.14
CA VAL A 300 9.95 2.43 -17.82
C VAL A 300 8.83 1.42 -18.07
N LYS A 301 7.59 1.75 -17.70
CA LYS A 301 6.42 0.94 -18.08
C LYS A 301 6.34 0.77 -19.60
N SER A 302 6.42 1.86 -20.35
CA SER A 302 6.38 1.82 -21.82
C SER A 302 7.53 0.98 -22.40
N TYR A 303 8.71 1.03 -21.79
CA TYR A 303 9.84 0.18 -22.18
C TYR A 303 9.56 -1.31 -21.94
N LEU A 304 9.09 -1.69 -20.73
CA LEU A 304 8.73 -3.07 -20.41
C LEU A 304 7.63 -3.61 -21.34
N GLU A 305 6.59 -2.82 -21.61
CA GLU A 305 5.51 -3.21 -22.53
C GLU A 305 6.04 -3.48 -23.94
N LYS A 306 6.96 -2.66 -24.45
CA LYS A 306 7.62 -2.90 -25.75
C LYS A 306 8.44 -4.19 -25.75
N LEU A 307 9.14 -4.51 -24.66
CA LEU A 307 9.89 -5.76 -24.54
C LEU A 307 8.95 -6.98 -24.52
N ILE A 308 7.86 -6.91 -23.75
CA ILE A 308 6.85 -7.98 -23.68
C ILE A 308 6.25 -8.24 -25.06
N LEU A 309 5.85 -7.18 -25.78
CA LEU A 309 5.28 -7.30 -27.13
C LEU A 309 6.28 -7.91 -28.12
N ARG A 310 7.57 -7.59 -28.01
CA ARG A 310 8.61 -8.21 -28.85
C ARG A 310 8.80 -9.69 -28.51
N ALA A 311 8.89 -10.03 -27.23
CA ALA A 311 9.06 -11.40 -26.78
C ALA A 311 7.88 -12.30 -27.18
N ARG A 312 6.64 -11.77 -27.14
CA ARG A 312 5.42 -12.50 -27.57
C ARG A 312 5.42 -12.90 -29.04
N LYS A 313 6.28 -12.30 -29.89
CA LYS A 313 6.41 -12.72 -31.30
C LYS A 313 7.11 -14.06 -31.47
N THR A 314 7.92 -14.47 -30.48
CA THR A 314 8.78 -15.66 -30.57
C THR A 314 8.57 -16.63 -29.39
N CYS A 315 7.79 -16.25 -28.39
CA CYS A 315 7.55 -17.04 -27.18
C CYS A 315 6.05 -17.19 -26.91
N SER A 316 5.64 -18.41 -26.55
CA SER A 316 4.26 -18.74 -26.17
C SER A 316 4.05 -18.98 -24.67
N ASN A 317 5.12 -19.18 -23.90
CA ASN A 317 5.05 -19.42 -22.45
C ASN A 317 5.80 -18.34 -21.64
N ASN A 318 5.48 -18.25 -20.34
CA ASN A 318 6.02 -17.22 -19.44
C ASN A 318 7.54 -17.29 -19.29
N ASP A 319 8.12 -18.49 -19.17
CA ASP A 319 9.55 -18.63 -18.94
C ASP A 319 10.35 -18.10 -20.15
N CYS A 320 9.95 -18.47 -21.37
CA CYS A 320 10.53 -17.94 -22.61
C CYS A 320 10.40 -16.41 -22.70
N LEU A 321 9.22 -15.88 -22.35
CA LEU A 321 8.98 -14.42 -22.34
C LEU A 321 9.94 -13.72 -21.38
N ILE A 322 10.06 -14.21 -20.15
CA ILE A 322 10.90 -13.62 -19.10
C ILE A 322 12.38 -13.69 -19.50
N THR A 323 12.86 -14.84 -20.01
CA THR A 323 14.23 -14.98 -20.50
C THR A 323 14.52 -13.98 -21.63
N ASN A 324 13.61 -13.83 -22.60
CA ASN A 324 13.79 -12.88 -23.70
C ASN A 324 13.81 -11.41 -23.21
N ILE A 325 12.93 -11.06 -22.28
CA ILE A 325 12.91 -9.73 -21.66
C ILE A 325 14.23 -9.45 -20.93
N LYS A 326 14.69 -10.38 -20.07
CA LYS A 326 15.94 -10.23 -19.32
C LYS A 326 17.16 -10.11 -20.25
N THR A 327 17.22 -10.89 -21.33
CA THR A 327 18.29 -10.76 -22.33
C THR A 327 18.30 -9.37 -22.97
N LYS A 328 17.13 -8.83 -23.38
CA LYS A 328 17.07 -7.49 -23.95
C LYS A 328 17.43 -6.39 -22.96
N ILE A 329 17.05 -6.53 -21.69
CA ILE A 329 17.47 -5.60 -20.62
C ILE A 329 18.98 -5.62 -20.44
N LYS A 330 19.60 -6.81 -20.49
CA LYS A 330 21.06 -6.98 -20.40
C LYS A 330 21.80 -6.29 -21.55
N ASP A 331 21.27 -6.38 -22.77
CA ASP A 331 21.86 -5.75 -23.97
C ASP A 331 21.73 -4.22 -23.93
N ASP A 332 20.57 -3.72 -23.52
CA ASP A 332 20.18 -2.31 -23.62
C ASP A 332 20.81 -1.43 -22.52
N LYS A 333 21.06 -2.00 -21.33
CA LYS A 333 21.71 -1.34 -20.17
C LYS A 333 21.01 -0.09 -19.61
N ARG A 334 19.89 0.40 -20.17
CA ARG A 334 19.16 1.55 -19.61
C ARG A 334 18.59 1.31 -18.20
N TYR A 335 18.17 0.08 -17.91
CA TYR A 335 17.55 -0.27 -16.62
C TYR A 335 18.14 -1.58 -16.06
N PRO A 336 19.43 -1.58 -15.68
CA PRO A 336 20.16 -2.80 -15.32
C PRO A 336 19.64 -3.45 -14.04
N LEU A 337 18.92 -2.69 -13.19
CA LEU A 337 18.35 -3.18 -11.94
C LEU A 337 17.26 -4.25 -12.15
N PHE A 338 16.56 -4.26 -13.29
CA PHE A 338 15.61 -5.33 -13.61
C PHE A 338 16.26 -6.70 -13.78
N LEU A 339 17.58 -6.78 -13.98
CA LEU A 339 18.28 -8.07 -13.96
C LEU A 339 18.34 -8.67 -12.55
N LYS A 340 18.18 -7.86 -11.50
CA LYS A 340 18.08 -8.31 -10.11
C LYS A 340 16.64 -8.66 -9.71
N ALA A 341 15.64 -8.37 -10.56
CA ALA A 341 14.25 -8.70 -10.28
C ALA A 341 14.01 -10.21 -10.39
N ASN A 342 13.26 -10.76 -9.42
CA ASN A 342 12.77 -12.13 -9.49
C ASN A 342 11.79 -12.29 -10.67
N ASP A 343 11.64 -13.50 -11.19
CA ASP A 343 10.73 -13.81 -12.30
C ASP A 343 9.28 -13.44 -11.97
N ASP A 344 8.88 -13.52 -10.70
CA ASP A 344 7.54 -13.14 -10.24
C ASP A 344 7.22 -11.66 -10.49
N PHE A 345 8.24 -10.77 -10.47
CA PHE A 345 8.07 -9.38 -10.89
C PHE A 345 7.55 -9.32 -12.33
N PHE A 346 8.20 -10.04 -13.25
CA PHE A 346 7.83 -10.05 -14.66
C PHE A 346 6.49 -10.74 -14.91
N LYS A 347 6.22 -11.87 -14.23
CA LYS A 347 4.95 -12.61 -14.38
C LYS A 347 3.73 -11.72 -14.15
N VAL A 348 3.81 -10.80 -13.20
CA VAL A 348 2.72 -9.86 -12.88
C VAL A 348 2.41 -8.90 -14.05
N PHE A 349 3.35 -8.63 -14.96
CA PHE A 349 3.10 -7.86 -16.19
C PHE A 349 2.63 -8.71 -17.36
N LEU A 350 2.81 -10.04 -17.31
CA LEU A 350 2.42 -10.97 -18.37
C LEU A 350 0.96 -11.40 -18.28
N THR A 351 0.35 -11.34 -17.09
CA THR A 351 -1.02 -11.76 -16.79
C THR A 351 -2.10 -10.72 -17.12
N ARG A 352 -1.72 -9.65 -17.86
CA ARG A 352 -2.63 -8.60 -18.34
C ARG A 352 -3.27 -8.95 -19.67
#